data_AF-A0A0S7XW43-F1
#
_entry.id   AF-A0A0S7XW43-F1
#
_cell.length_a   1.000
_cell.length_b   1.000
_cell.length_c   1.000
_cell.angle_alpha   90.00
_cell.angle_beta   90.00
_cell.angle_gamma   90.00
#
_symmetry.space_group_name_H-M   'P 1'
#
loop_
_entity.id
_entity.type
_entity.pdbx_description
1 polymer ?
#
loop_
_entity_poly.entity_id
_entity_poly.type
_entity_poly.pdbx_seq_one_letter_code
_entity_poly.pdbx_strand_id
1 'polypeptide(L)'
;MIEGKCPKCGARYFGWALRFPRNQSCPNCGTALIIFENGERVSEGHSPFTAEKYYINLPTKADKSKNNANTGRKVRGTARDDK
;
A
#
# COMPACT_ATOMS: atom_id res chain seq x y z
N MET A 1 0.36 35.57 0.57
CA MET A 1 -0.14 34.66 1.63
C MET A 1 -0.23 33.27 1.06
N ILE A 2 0.25 32.25 1.78
CA ILE A 2 0.21 30.85 1.33
C ILE A 2 -0.98 30.13 1.99
N GLU A 3 -1.76 29.41 1.19
CA GLU A 3 -2.94 28.65 1.58
C GLU A 3 -2.78 27.20 1.12
N GLY A 4 -3.22 26.27 1.95
CA GLY A 4 -3.28 24.84 1.64
C GLY A 4 -4.70 24.35 1.75
N LYS A 5 -5.26 23.79 0.66
CA LYS A 5 -6.62 23.25 0.63
C LYS A 5 -6.61 21.74 0.48
N CYS A 6 -7.30 21.05 1.37
CA CYS A 6 -7.50 19.61 1.33
C CYS A 6 -8.59 19.24 0.31
N PRO A 7 -8.30 18.46 -0.75
CA PRO A 7 -9.32 18.07 -1.73
C PRO A 7 -10.32 17.04 -1.20
N LYS A 8 -9.90 16.24 -0.21
CA LYS A 8 -10.71 15.14 0.35
C LYS A 8 -11.65 15.58 1.47
N CYS A 9 -11.16 16.47 2.33
CA CYS A 9 -11.81 16.87 3.57
C CYS A 9 -12.27 18.34 3.59
N GLY A 10 -11.84 19.15 2.62
CA GLY A 10 -12.21 20.56 2.52
C GLY A 10 -11.51 21.49 3.53
N ALA A 11 -10.70 20.95 4.45
CA ALA A 11 -9.95 21.76 5.41
C ALA A 11 -8.99 22.74 4.70
N ARG A 12 -8.84 23.93 5.29
CA ARG A 12 -7.95 24.98 4.81
C ARG A 12 -6.92 25.32 5.87
N TYR A 13 -5.68 25.46 5.43
CA TYR A 13 -4.54 25.78 6.27
C TYR A 13 -3.86 27.01 5.70
N PHE A 14 -3.30 27.85 6.57
CA PHE A 14 -2.65 29.08 6.17
C PHE A 14 -1.33 29.22 6.92
N GLY A 15 -0.34 29.79 6.24
CA GLY A 15 0.92 30.17 6.86
C GLY A 15 2.15 29.51 6.25
N TRP A 16 3.30 30.15 6.50
CA TRP A 16 4.60 29.82 5.92
C TRP A 16 5.03 28.36 6.13
N ALA A 17 4.51 27.68 7.16
CA ALA A 17 4.75 26.27 7.44
C ALA A 17 4.44 25.36 6.23
N LEU A 18 3.49 25.74 5.37
CA LEU A 18 3.13 25.05 4.13
C LEU A 18 4.23 25.04 3.06
N ARG A 19 5.30 25.85 3.23
CA ARG A 19 6.50 25.77 2.38
C ARG A 19 7.34 24.53 2.65
N PHE A 20 7.18 23.90 3.81
CA PHE A 20 7.90 22.67 4.16
C PHE A 20 7.10 21.45 3.73
N PRO A 21 7.69 20.51 2.98
CA PRO A 21 7.00 19.32 2.48
C PRO A 21 6.28 18.51 3.55
N ARG A 22 6.86 18.40 4.76
CA ARG A 22 6.25 17.66 5.89
C ARG A 22 4.89 18.21 6.32
N ASN A 23 4.64 19.49 6.09
CA ASN A 23 3.41 20.18 6.48
C ASN A 23 2.43 20.34 5.31
N GLN A 24 2.74 19.79 4.13
CA GLN A 24 1.86 19.81 2.95
C GLN A 24 0.92 18.60 2.91
N SER A 25 0.79 17.86 4.01
CA SER A 25 -0.14 16.75 4.19
C SER A 25 -1.23 17.16 5.17
N CYS A 26 -2.47 16.78 4.87
CA CYS A 26 -3.59 17.06 5.75
C CYS A 26 -3.48 16.22 7.04
N PRO A 27 -3.51 16.82 8.25
CA PRO A 27 -3.47 16.08 9.51
C PRO A 27 -4.69 15.18 9.74
N ASN A 28 -5.84 15.50 9.13
CA ASN A 28 -7.07 14.71 9.32
C ASN A 28 -7.12 13.46 8.45
N CYS A 29 -6.63 13.54 7.20
CA CYS A 29 -6.84 12.49 6.21
C CYS A 29 -5.56 12.02 5.50
N GLY A 30 -4.40 12.60 5.83
CA GLY A 30 -3.10 12.25 5.26
C GLY A 30 -2.93 12.59 3.78
N THR A 31 -3.92 13.20 3.13
CA THR A 31 -3.87 13.54 1.71
C THR A 31 -3.02 14.80 1.47
N ALA A 32 -2.34 14.86 0.33
CA ALA A 32 -1.63 16.07 -0.11
C ALA A 32 -2.57 17.29 -0.16
N LEU A 33 -2.07 18.42 0.35
CA LEU A 33 -2.75 19.71 0.27
C LEU A 33 -2.46 20.35 -1.08
N ILE A 34 -3.47 20.98 -1.68
CA ILE A 34 -3.27 21.84 -2.84
C ILE A 34 -2.78 23.20 -2.32
N ILE A 35 -1.59 23.61 -2.76
CA ILE A 35 -0.93 24.83 -2.29
C ILE A 35 -1.24 25.98 -3.24
N PHE A 36 -1.71 27.09 -2.66
CA PHE A 36 -1.97 28.35 -3.33
C PHE A 36 -1.04 29.42 -2.74
N GLU A 37 -0.45 30.26 -3.58
CA GLU A 37 0.32 31.42 -3.18
C GLU A 37 -0.29 32.66 -3.84
N ASN A 38 -0.74 33.62 -3.02
CA ASN A 38 -1.40 34.83 -3.50
C ASN A 38 -2.66 34.57 -4.37
N GLY A 39 -3.34 33.45 -4.12
CA GLY A 39 -4.57 33.07 -4.85
C GLY A 39 -4.32 32.22 -6.09
N GLU A 40 -3.08 32.05 -6.52
CA GLU A 40 -2.73 31.17 -7.64
C GLU A 40 -2.31 29.79 -7.15
N ARG A 41 -2.74 28.72 -7.84
CA ARG A 41 -2.33 27.36 -7.52
C ARG A 41 -0.89 27.15 -7.97
N VAL A 42 0.01 26.96 -7.01
CA VAL A 42 1.46 26.84 -7.29
C VAL A 42 1.90 25.39 -7.35
N SER A 43 1.40 24.54 -6.46
CA SER A 43 1.84 23.15 -6.36
C SER A 43 0.83 22.23 -5.69
N GLU A 44 1.01 20.93 -5.88
CA GLU A 44 0.34 19.89 -5.11
C GLU A 44 1.32 19.33 -4.08
N GLY A 45 0.88 19.25 -2.84
CA GLY A 45 1.71 18.89 -1.70
C GLY A 45 2.36 17.51 -1.84
N HIS A 46 3.54 17.34 -1.24
CA HIS A 46 4.20 16.03 -1.24
C HIS A 46 3.50 15.07 -0.26
N SER A 47 2.75 14.08 -0.78
CA SER A 47 2.18 13.01 0.05
C SER A 47 3.19 11.87 0.18
N PRO A 48 3.58 11.44 1.39
CA PRO A 48 4.42 10.25 1.56
C PRO A 48 3.71 8.95 1.13
N PHE A 49 2.40 9.01 0.83
CA PHE A 49 1.60 7.88 0.38
C PHE A 49 1.46 7.79 -1.15
N THR A 50 1.95 8.77 -1.91
CA THR A 50 2.14 8.58 -3.36
C THR A 50 3.40 7.76 -3.58
N ALA A 51 3.31 6.46 -3.30
CA ALA A 51 4.35 5.51 -3.66
C ALA A 51 4.47 5.50 -5.20
N GLU A 52 5.68 5.73 -5.70
CA GLU A 52 6.00 5.43 -7.10
C GLU A 52 5.57 3.99 -7.38
N LYS A 53 4.74 3.77 -8.40
CA LYS A 53 4.29 2.43 -8.77
C LYS A 53 5.50 1.66 -9.31
N TYR A 54 6.12 0.84 -8.48
CA TYR A 54 7.15 -0.09 -8.93
C TYR A 54 6.50 -1.39 -9.39
N TYR A 55 6.76 -1.75 -10.65
CA TYR A 55 6.34 -3.01 -11.23
C TYR A 55 7.36 -4.08 -10.86
N ILE A 56 7.00 -4.96 -9.94
CA ILE A 56 7.79 -6.16 -9.64
C ILE A 56 7.47 -7.17 -10.74
N ASN A 57 8.42 -7.41 -11.64
CA ASN A 57 8.33 -8.53 -12.57
C ASN A 57 8.50 -9.83 -11.78
N LEU A 58 7.40 -10.37 -11.25
CA LEU A 58 7.42 -11.69 -10.63
C LEU A 58 7.68 -12.73 -11.72
N PRO A 59 8.74 -13.56 -11.62
CA PRO A 59 8.90 -14.69 -12.51
C PRO A 59 7.71 -15.63 -12.32
N THR A 60 6.91 -15.79 -13.37
CA THR A 60 5.81 -16.74 -13.42
C THR A 60 6.39 -18.14 -13.29
N LYS A 61 6.16 -18.80 -12.16
CA LYS A 61 6.43 -20.23 -11.99
C LYS A 61 5.62 -21.02 -13.01
N ALA A 62 6.26 -21.43 -14.09
CA ALA A 62 5.82 -22.55 -14.90
C ALA A 62 6.79 -23.70 -14.63
N ASP A 63 6.42 -24.60 -13.71
CA ASP A 63 6.68 -26.03 -13.86
C ASP A 63 5.71 -26.82 -12.98
N LYS A 64 4.56 -27.14 -13.56
CA LYS A 64 3.70 -28.22 -13.11
C LYS A 64 4.28 -29.54 -13.62
N SER A 65 5.31 -30.08 -12.98
CA SER A 65 5.68 -31.48 -13.23
C SER A 65 4.83 -32.39 -12.35
N LYS A 66 3.77 -32.92 -12.96
CA LYS A 66 3.02 -34.08 -12.46
C LYS A 66 3.97 -35.29 -12.45
N ASN A 67 4.32 -35.83 -11.29
CA ASN A 67 4.81 -37.20 -11.19
C ASN A 67 3.85 -38.00 -10.31
N ASN A 68 2.93 -38.71 -10.98
CA ASN A 68 2.27 -39.88 -10.44
C ASN A 68 3.32 -40.98 -10.29
N ALA A 69 3.53 -41.48 -9.07
CA ALA A 69 4.18 -42.76 -8.84
C ALA A 69 3.44 -43.49 -7.71
N ASN A 70 2.61 -44.42 -8.15
CA ASN A 70 1.88 -45.41 -7.39
C ASN A 70 2.87 -46.45 -6.83
N THR A 71 2.97 -46.59 -5.49
CA THR A 71 3.44 -47.83 -4.86
C THR A 71 2.80 -48.00 -3.49
N GLY A 72 1.95 -49.02 -3.38
CA GLY A 72 1.19 -49.32 -2.17
C GLY A 72 2.05 -49.66 -0.96
N ARG A 73 1.57 -49.23 0.22
CA ARG A 73 2.04 -49.73 1.51
C ARG A 73 0.86 -50.34 2.25
N LYS A 74 0.71 -51.66 2.10
CA LYS A 74 -0.05 -52.54 3.00
C LYS A 74 0.43 -52.28 4.44
N VAL A 75 -0.40 -51.70 5.29
CA VAL A 75 -0.20 -51.76 6.74
C VAL A 75 -1.19 -52.78 7.27
N ARG A 76 -0.63 -53.89 7.76
CA ARG A 76 -1.35 -55.05 8.27
C ARG A 76 -2.12 -54.62 9.53
N GLY A 77 -3.40 -54.98 9.58
CA GLY A 77 -4.16 -54.94 10.82
C GLY A 77 -3.49 -55.86 11.84
N THR A 78 -3.21 -55.32 13.02
CA THR A 78 -2.98 -56.14 14.22
C THR A 78 -4.25 -56.11 15.03
N ALA A 79 -5.00 -57.21 14.96
CA ALA A 79 -5.96 -57.58 15.99
C ALA A 79 -5.24 -57.57 17.35
N ARG A 80 -5.86 -56.95 18.35
CA ARG A 80 -5.59 -57.23 19.75
C ARG A 80 -6.91 -57.67 20.35
N ASP A 81 -7.10 -58.97 20.36
CA ASP A 81 -7.98 -59.67 21.28
C ASP A 81 -7.36 -59.69 22.69
N ASP A 82 -8.24 -59.92 23.68
CA ASP A 82 -7.99 -60.36 25.05
C ASP A 82 -7.44 -59.33 26.07
N LYS A 83 -8.31 -58.76 26.90
CA LYS A 83 -8.73 -59.39 28.18
C LYS A 83 -9.83 -58.61 28.90
#